data_AF-A0A9Q0UMM4-F1
#
_entry.id   AF-A0A9Q0UMM4-F1
#
_cell.length_a   1.000
_cell.length_b   1.000
_cell.length_c   1.000
_cell.angle_alpha   90.00
_cell.angle_beta   90.00
_cell.angle_gamma   90.00
#
_symmetry.space_group_name_H-M   'P 1'
#
loop_
_entity.id
_entity.type
_entity.pdbx_description
1 polymer ?
#
loop_
_entity_poly.entity_id
_entity_poly.type
_entity_poly.pdbx_seq_one_letter_code
_entity_poly.pdbx_strand_id
1 'polypeptide(L)'
;MESEFATLGFKEKVAYMAKEKGDNGKVAFLESLGLSLSSSMNAARYLHGESLPNLIHKVKYMKEILFPSNDDKRLVGKYARCMMMNLSIPIDEDLQKTLSLFEKVEARRGGLDMLGYSDVTFRYLVESFPRILLLPIDSHLKPMMEFLESIGVPKERMREIFLLFPPVIICDITGINKKVQALKKVGAVDKDFGKMLLKYPWILSTAIQENYKEVVFFFHMEKVDKSSVDTAIRSWPHILGCSTSKLKVMVEQFAELGVRNKKLGQVISKSPQLLLRKPQEFLKISDLIVKLWGR
;
A
#
# COMPACT_ATOMS: atom_id res chain seq x y z
N MET A 1 -43.50 9.70 -28.82
CA MET A 1 -42.36 9.35 -27.95
C MET A 1 -41.53 10.59 -27.60
N GLU A 2 -41.07 11.39 -28.56
CA GLU A 2 -40.37 12.67 -28.28
C GLU A 2 -41.22 13.72 -27.54
N SER A 3 -42.55 13.71 -27.74
CA SER A 3 -43.47 14.65 -27.10
C SER A 3 -43.67 14.44 -25.60
N GLU A 4 -43.48 13.22 -25.08
CA GLU A 4 -43.60 12.91 -23.65
C GLU A 4 -42.31 13.22 -22.89
N PHE A 5 -41.13 13.13 -23.52
CA PHE A 5 -39.88 13.50 -22.86
C PHE A 5 -39.78 15.01 -22.61
N ALA A 6 -40.33 15.84 -23.51
CA ALA A 6 -40.29 17.29 -23.39
C ALA A 6 -41.01 17.82 -22.13
N THR A 7 -42.08 17.15 -21.71
CA THR A 7 -42.96 17.54 -20.58
C THR A 7 -42.47 17.04 -19.22
N LEU A 8 -41.50 16.12 -19.17
CA LEU A 8 -40.93 15.61 -17.92
C LEU A 8 -40.14 16.71 -17.17
N GLY A 9 -40.31 16.76 -15.86
CA GLY A 9 -39.46 17.53 -14.96
C GLY A 9 -38.03 17.00 -14.94
N PHE A 10 -37.07 17.80 -14.46
CA PHE A 10 -35.64 17.45 -14.46
C PHE A 10 -35.35 16.09 -13.80
N LYS A 11 -35.99 15.79 -12.65
CA LYS A 11 -35.84 14.50 -11.95
C LYS A 11 -36.35 13.32 -12.78
N GLU A 12 -37.45 13.50 -13.50
CA GLU A 12 -38.05 12.45 -14.32
C GLU A 12 -37.26 12.25 -15.61
N LYS A 13 -36.69 13.31 -16.20
CA LYS A 13 -35.75 13.23 -17.32
C LYS A 13 -34.49 12.47 -16.93
N VAL A 14 -33.91 12.76 -15.76
CA VAL A 14 -32.74 12.03 -15.23
C VAL A 14 -33.08 10.56 -14.97
N ALA A 15 -34.25 10.27 -14.38
CA ALA A 15 -34.72 8.89 -14.16
C ALA A 15 -34.98 8.14 -15.47
N TYR A 16 -35.55 8.82 -16.48
CA TYR A 16 -35.77 8.28 -17.81
C TYR A 16 -34.44 7.98 -18.52
N MET A 17 -33.48 8.91 -18.51
CA MET A 17 -32.14 8.71 -19.07
C MET A 17 -31.37 7.59 -18.37
N ALA A 18 -31.51 7.46 -17.05
CA ALA A 18 -30.94 6.37 -16.25
C ALA A 18 -31.56 5.01 -16.60
N LYS A 19 -32.84 4.98 -16.98
CA LYS A 19 -33.57 3.78 -17.39
C LYS A 19 -33.24 3.38 -18.84
N GLU A 20 -33.14 4.35 -19.76
CA GLU A 20 -32.78 4.09 -21.16
C GLU A 20 -31.34 3.62 -21.34
N LYS A 21 -30.39 4.16 -20.57
CA LYS A 21 -28.99 3.71 -20.61
C LYS A 21 -28.76 2.34 -19.93
N GLY A 22 -29.80 1.77 -19.29
CA GLY A 22 -29.75 0.47 -18.63
C GLY A 22 -28.83 0.39 -17.40
N ASP A 23 -28.24 1.52 -16.98
CA ASP A 23 -27.27 1.59 -15.89
C ASP A 23 -27.88 2.04 -14.55
N ASN A 24 -29.18 2.38 -14.54
CA ASN A 24 -29.91 2.87 -13.38
C ASN A 24 -29.20 4.08 -12.70
N GLY A 25 -28.52 4.91 -13.48
CA GLY A 25 -27.84 6.13 -13.00
C GLY A 25 -26.47 5.90 -12.35
N LYS A 26 -25.94 4.68 -12.41
CA LYS A 26 -24.63 4.33 -11.84
C LYS A 26 -23.48 5.04 -12.54
N VAL A 27 -23.49 5.18 -13.86
CA VAL A 27 -22.42 5.87 -14.61
C VAL A 27 -22.38 7.34 -14.20
N ALA A 28 -23.54 8.02 -14.16
CA ALA A 28 -23.63 9.41 -13.73
C ALA A 28 -23.13 9.59 -12.28
N PHE A 29 -23.46 8.66 -11.38
CA PHE A 29 -22.93 8.67 -10.02
C PHE A 29 -21.40 8.50 -10.01
N LEU A 30 -20.85 7.56 -10.78
CA LEU A 30 -19.40 7.36 -10.88
C LEU A 30 -18.67 8.59 -11.45
N GLU A 31 -19.24 9.26 -12.45
CA GLU A 31 -18.72 10.53 -12.98
C GLU A 31 -18.74 11.63 -11.91
N SER A 32 -19.75 11.66 -11.04
CA SER A 32 -19.80 12.59 -9.90
C SER A 32 -18.69 12.35 -8.86
N LEU A 33 -18.05 11.17 -8.87
CA LEU A 33 -16.86 10.86 -8.08
C LEU A 33 -15.56 11.29 -8.78
N GLY A 34 -15.66 11.91 -9.96
CA GLY A 34 -14.56 12.46 -10.75
C GLY A 34 -14.02 11.52 -11.83
N LEU A 35 -14.57 10.32 -11.99
CA LEU A 35 -14.18 9.37 -13.04
C LEU A 35 -14.52 9.95 -14.42
N SER A 36 -13.71 9.62 -15.43
CA SER A 36 -14.10 9.90 -16.82
C SER A 36 -15.31 9.04 -17.23
N LEU A 37 -15.99 9.41 -18.31
CA LEU A 37 -17.07 8.60 -18.87
C LEU A 37 -16.60 7.15 -19.17
N SER A 38 -15.43 6.98 -19.77
CA SER A 38 -14.89 5.65 -20.10
C SER A 38 -14.57 4.82 -18.85
N SER A 39 -13.93 5.43 -17.85
CA SER A 39 -13.68 4.80 -16.55
C SER A 39 -14.99 4.42 -15.84
N SER A 40 -15.99 5.31 -15.88
CA SER A 40 -17.30 5.10 -15.28
C SER A 40 -18.06 3.97 -15.95
N MET A 41 -18.08 3.92 -17.29
CA MET A 41 -18.65 2.80 -18.05
C MET A 41 -17.94 1.48 -17.72
N ASN A 42 -16.60 1.50 -17.63
CA ASN A 42 -15.84 0.31 -17.29
C ASN A 42 -16.14 -0.20 -15.87
N ALA A 43 -16.21 0.69 -14.89
CA ALA A 43 -16.57 0.35 -13.51
C ALA A 43 -18.03 -0.10 -13.40
N ALA A 44 -18.96 0.51 -14.15
CA ALA A 44 -20.37 0.14 -14.17
C ALA A 44 -20.62 -1.31 -14.64
N ARG A 45 -19.74 -1.88 -15.50
CA ARG A 45 -19.81 -3.29 -15.92
C ARG A 45 -19.75 -4.28 -14.75
N TYR A 46 -19.13 -3.90 -13.63
CA TYR A 46 -19.06 -4.73 -12.44
C TYR A 46 -20.35 -4.65 -11.60
N LEU A 47 -21.17 -3.61 -11.78
CA LEU A 47 -22.24 -3.20 -10.86
C LEU A 47 -23.64 -3.64 -11.31
N HIS A 48 -23.77 -4.66 -12.16
CA HIS A 48 -25.07 -5.09 -12.69
C HIS A 48 -26.07 -5.46 -11.57
N GLY A 49 -25.62 -6.21 -10.56
CA GLY A 49 -26.45 -6.61 -9.40
C GLY A 49 -26.56 -5.58 -8.28
N GLU A 50 -25.94 -4.41 -8.42
CA GLU A 50 -25.89 -3.39 -7.37
C GLU A 50 -27.04 -2.39 -7.54
N SER A 51 -27.71 -1.97 -6.45
CA SER A 51 -28.65 -0.84 -6.51
C SER A 51 -27.91 0.48 -6.33
N LEU A 52 -28.39 1.56 -6.98
CA LEU A 52 -27.75 2.88 -6.84
C LEU A 52 -27.71 3.37 -5.37
N PRO A 53 -28.77 3.25 -4.55
CA PRO A 53 -28.71 3.63 -3.14
C PRO A 53 -27.66 2.84 -2.34
N ASN A 54 -27.53 1.54 -2.58
CA ASN A 54 -26.54 0.71 -1.89
C ASN A 54 -25.11 1.06 -2.32
N LEU A 55 -24.90 1.32 -3.61
CA LEU A 55 -23.62 1.79 -4.13
C LEU A 55 -23.21 3.13 -3.50
N ILE A 56 -24.14 4.09 -3.39
CA ILE A 56 -23.90 5.38 -2.72
C ILE A 56 -23.49 5.16 -1.26
N HIS A 57 -24.22 4.30 -0.55
CA HIS A 57 -23.93 3.97 0.84
C HIS A 57 -22.53 3.34 1.00
N LYS A 58 -22.18 2.37 0.16
CA LYS A 58 -20.84 1.75 0.10
C LYS A 58 -19.74 2.77 -0.14
N VAL A 59 -19.89 3.62 -1.15
CA VAL A 59 -18.90 4.66 -1.48
C VAL A 59 -18.73 5.63 -0.32
N LYS A 60 -19.82 6.02 0.35
CA LYS A 60 -19.76 6.89 1.54
C LYS A 60 -18.96 6.22 2.65
N TYR A 61 -19.29 4.97 2.99
CA TYR A 61 -18.58 4.19 4.02
C TYR A 61 -17.08 4.04 3.68
N MET A 62 -16.75 3.72 2.43
CA MET A 62 -15.36 3.60 1.99
C MET A 62 -14.59 4.92 2.08
N LYS A 63 -15.22 6.04 1.74
CA LYS A 63 -14.57 7.36 1.89
C LYS A 63 -14.34 7.71 3.36
N GLU A 64 -15.26 7.35 4.26
CA GLU A 64 -15.10 7.54 5.70
C GLU A 64 -13.90 6.77 6.26
N ILE A 65 -13.70 5.50 5.87
CA ILE A 65 -12.55 4.70 6.34
C ILE A 65 -11.22 5.09 5.70
N LEU A 66 -11.21 5.56 4.45
CA LEU A 66 -9.98 5.90 3.71
C LEU A 66 -9.53 7.34 3.94
N PHE A 67 -10.47 8.26 4.13
CA PHE A 67 -10.20 9.71 4.19
C PHE A 67 -10.93 10.38 5.36
N PRO A 68 -10.65 9.97 6.62
CA PRO A 68 -11.22 10.61 7.80
C PRO A 68 -10.78 12.09 7.89
N SER A 69 -11.64 12.92 8.49
CA SER A 69 -11.51 14.39 8.43
C SER A 69 -10.31 14.98 9.18
N ASN A 70 -9.72 14.27 10.15
CA ASN A 70 -8.79 14.85 11.14
C ASN A 70 -7.36 14.31 11.09
N ASP A 71 -6.93 13.77 9.95
CA ASP A 71 -5.65 13.06 9.89
C ASP A 71 -4.55 13.79 9.12
N ASP A 72 -3.28 13.53 9.48
CA ASP A 72 -2.11 13.96 8.72
C ASP A 72 -2.09 13.26 7.34
N LYS A 73 -2.50 14.01 6.31
CA LYS A 73 -2.63 13.51 4.93
C LYS A 73 -1.29 13.23 4.25
N ARG A 74 -0.17 13.73 4.80
CA ARG A 74 1.16 13.64 4.15
C ARG A 74 1.91 12.35 4.45
N LEU A 75 1.56 11.64 5.52
CA LEU A 75 2.25 10.42 5.93
C LEU A 75 2.18 9.32 4.88
N VAL A 76 1.02 9.13 4.24
CA VAL A 76 0.81 8.11 3.19
C VAL A 76 1.76 8.36 2.01
N GLY A 77 1.85 9.60 1.52
CA GLY A 77 2.76 9.95 0.41
C GLY A 77 4.23 9.71 0.74
N LYS A 78 4.65 10.03 1.98
CA LYS A 78 6.00 9.76 2.46
C LYS A 78 6.33 8.25 2.45
N TYR A 79 5.40 7.42 2.92
CA TYR A 79 5.60 5.97 2.91
C TYR A 79 5.62 5.41 1.49
N ALA A 80 4.72 5.83 0.61
CA ALA A 80 4.73 5.42 -0.80
C ALA A 80 6.08 5.69 -1.47
N ARG A 81 6.62 6.91 -1.31
CA ARG A 81 7.96 7.26 -1.81
C ARG A 81 9.07 6.37 -1.26
N CYS A 82 9.05 6.12 0.05
CA CYS A 82 10.04 5.26 0.70
C CYS A 82 9.98 3.82 0.17
N MET A 83 8.78 3.28 -0.05
CA MET A 83 8.58 1.94 -0.58
C MET A 83 9.06 1.83 -2.03
N MET A 84 8.65 2.79 -2.89
CA MET A 84 9.06 2.85 -4.30
C MET A 84 10.57 3.01 -4.47
N MET A 85 11.20 3.92 -3.72
CA MET A 85 12.64 4.18 -3.79
C MET A 85 13.48 2.93 -3.47
N ASN A 86 12.96 2.07 -2.58
CA ASN A 86 13.71 0.92 -2.10
C ASN A 86 13.43 -0.37 -2.88
N LEU A 87 12.33 -0.44 -3.63
CA LEU A 87 11.99 -1.60 -4.46
C LEU A 87 13.02 -1.82 -5.57
N SER A 88 13.60 -3.01 -5.65
CA SER A 88 14.53 -3.40 -6.72
C SER A 88 14.50 -4.90 -7.06
N ILE A 89 13.44 -5.60 -6.67
CA ILE A 89 13.16 -6.97 -7.07
C ILE A 89 12.05 -7.02 -8.12
N PRO A 90 11.89 -8.13 -8.87
CA PRO A 90 10.70 -8.37 -9.68
C PRO A 90 9.43 -8.30 -8.83
N ILE A 91 8.36 -7.73 -9.40
CA ILE A 91 7.09 -7.48 -8.71
C ILE A 91 5.98 -8.40 -9.21
N ASP A 92 5.04 -8.72 -8.33
CA ASP A 92 3.83 -9.46 -8.67
C ASP A 92 2.70 -8.54 -9.16
N GLU A 93 1.59 -9.13 -9.60
CA GLU A 93 0.44 -8.42 -10.14
C GLU A 93 -0.17 -7.42 -9.13
N ASP A 94 -0.18 -7.77 -7.84
CA ASP A 94 -0.74 -6.94 -6.77
C ASP A 94 0.09 -5.66 -6.59
N LEU A 95 1.42 -5.79 -6.59
CA LEU A 95 2.34 -4.64 -6.58
C LEU A 95 2.26 -3.83 -7.87
N GLN A 96 2.19 -4.49 -9.03
CA GLN A 96 2.07 -3.80 -10.32
C GLN A 96 0.83 -2.90 -10.37
N LYS A 97 -0.33 -3.40 -9.91
CA LYS A 97 -1.56 -2.60 -9.83
C LYS A 97 -1.45 -1.45 -8.83
N THR A 98 -0.79 -1.69 -7.70
CA THR A 98 -0.55 -0.68 -6.66
C THR A 98 0.37 0.44 -7.19
N LEU A 99 1.43 0.10 -7.91
CA LEU A 99 2.33 1.07 -8.55
C LEU A 99 1.62 1.86 -9.65
N SER A 100 0.78 1.22 -10.46
CA SER A 100 -0.02 1.94 -11.47
C SER A 100 -0.97 2.96 -10.83
N LEU A 101 -1.55 2.66 -9.65
CA LEU A 101 -2.28 3.65 -8.87
C LEU A 101 -1.36 4.82 -8.45
N PHE A 102 -0.17 4.52 -7.93
CA PHE A 102 0.78 5.53 -7.49
C PHE A 102 1.20 6.45 -8.64
N GLU A 103 1.51 5.91 -9.82
CA GLU A 103 1.87 6.68 -11.02
C GLU A 103 0.75 7.65 -11.43
N LYS A 104 -0.51 7.20 -11.43
CA LYS A 104 -1.67 8.06 -11.73
C LYS A 104 -1.82 9.22 -10.75
N VAL A 105 -1.54 8.97 -9.47
CA VAL A 105 -1.60 9.98 -8.40
C VAL A 105 -0.40 10.92 -8.46
N GLU A 106 0.80 10.38 -8.69
CA GLU A 106 2.06 11.12 -8.80
C GLU A 106 2.07 12.12 -9.96
N ALA A 107 1.38 11.81 -11.07
CA ALA A 107 1.22 12.70 -12.22
C ALA A 107 0.41 13.98 -11.91
N ARG A 108 -0.17 14.13 -10.71
CA ARG A 108 -0.91 15.33 -10.30
C ARG A 108 -0.02 16.32 -9.56
N ARG A 109 -0.43 17.60 -9.59
CA ARG A 109 0.21 18.65 -8.78
C ARG A 109 0.09 18.27 -7.29
N GLY A 110 1.24 18.09 -6.63
CA GLY A 110 1.33 17.57 -5.26
C GLY A 110 1.91 16.15 -5.17
N GLY A 111 2.03 15.44 -6.30
CA GLY A 111 2.65 14.11 -6.37
C GLY A 111 1.97 13.09 -5.45
N LEU A 112 2.76 12.18 -4.89
CA LEU A 112 2.26 11.13 -3.99
C LEU A 112 1.67 11.66 -2.67
N ASP A 113 1.85 12.92 -2.30
CA ASP A 113 1.15 13.50 -1.14
C ASP A 113 -0.36 13.57 -1.37
N MET A 114 -0.79 13.53 -2.63
CA MET A 114 -2.22 13.47 -2.99
C MET A 114 -2.91 12.19 -2.52
N LEU A 115 -2.15 11.11 -2.22
CA LEU A 115 -2.70 9.83 -1.71
C LEU A 115 -3.55 10.02 -0.45
N GLY A 116 -3.25 11.00 0.40
CA GLY A 116 -4.04 11.30 1.60
C GLY A 116 -5.32 12.12 1.36
N TYR A 117 -5.65 12.48 0.12
CA TYR A 117 -6.78 13.35 -0.21
C TYR A 117 -7.86 12.60 -1.01
N SER A 118 -9.11 12.67 -0.52
CA SER A 118 -10.28 11.94 -1.05
C SER A 118 -10.55 12.22 -2.52
N ASP A 119 -10.69 13.49 -2.90
CA ASP A 119 -11.28 13.90 -4.19
C ASP A 119 -10.50 13.39 -5.41
N VAL A 120 -9.20 13.15 -5.23
CA VAL A 120 -8.33 12.65 -6.29
C VAL A 120 -8.07 11.16 -6.12
N THR A 121 -7.73 10.72 -4.92
CA THR A 121 -7.29 9.35 -4.68
C THR A 121 -8.42 8.34 -4.81
N PHE A 122 -9.63 8.65 -4.34
CA PHE A 122 -10.73 7.69 -4.43
C PHE A 122 -11.08 7.35 -5.87
N ARG A 123 -11.08 8.35 -6.77
CA ARG A 123 -11.26 8.12 -8.21
C ARG A 123 -10.25 7.11 -8.73
N TYR A 124 -8.96 7.36 -8.51
CA TYR A 124 -7.91 6.50 -9.05
C TYR A 124 -7.92 5.12 -8.43
N LEU A 125 -8.31 5.02 -7.16
CA LEU A 125 -8.53 3.76 -6.49
C LEU A 125 -9.62 2.96 -7.20
N VAL A 126 -10.77 3.56 -7.52
CA VAL A 126 -11.86 2.89 -8.26
C VAL A 126 -11.41 2.51 -9.67
N GLU A 127 -10.66 3.37 -10.37
CA GLU A 127 -10.16 3.07 -11.72
C GLU A 127 -9.19 1.90 -11.74
N SER A 128 -8.28 1.83 -10.76
CA SER A 128 -7.29 0.75 -10.67
C SER A 128 -7.85 -0.52 -10.02
N PHE A 129 -8.88 -0.39 -9.18
CA PHE A 129 -9.47 -1.47 -8.39
C PHE A 129 -11.01 -1.42 -8.39
N PRO A 130 -11.69 -1.57 -9.54
CA PRO A 130 -13.14 -1.36 -9.64
C PRO A 130 -13.95 -2.33 -8.76
N ARG A 131 -13.40 -3.51 -8.44
CA ARG A 131 -14.05 -4.50 -7.57
C ARG A 131 -14.26 -4.03 -6.14
N ILE A 132 -13.57 -2.99 -5.68
CA ILE A 132 -13.81 -2.43 -4.33
C ILE A 132 -15.26 -1.96 -4.15
N LEU A 133 -15.93 -1.56 -5.23
CA LEU A 133 -17.33 -1.12 -5.21
C LEU A 133 -18.33 -2.28 -4.99
N LEU A 134 -17.88 -3.53 -5.15
CA LEU A 134 -18.70 -4.72 -4.94
C LEU A 134 -18.67 -5.23 -3.50
N LEU A 135 -17.72 -4.76 -2.69
CA LEU A 135 -17.46 -5.32 -1.39
C LEU A 135 -18.63 -5.03 -0.42
N PRO A 136 -19.23 -6.07 0.17
CA PRO A 136 -20.25 -5.88 1.20
C PRO A 136 -19.65 -5.18 2.44
N ILE A 137 -20.40 -4.24 3.03
CA ILE A 137 -19.93 -3.54 4.22
C ILE A 137 -19.86 -4.50 5.41
N ASP A 138 -20.98 -5.18 5.71
CA ASP A 138 -21.11 -5.96 6.95
C ASP A 138 -20.41 -7.31 6.91
N SER A 139 -20.37 -7.98 5.76
CA SER A 139 -19.75 -9.31 5.64
C SER A 139 -18.32 -9.29 5.11
N HIS A 140 -17.77 -8.13 4.73
CA HIS A 140 -16.40 -8.03 4.22
C HIS A 140 -15.61 -6.86 4.81
N LEU A 141 -16.03 -5.61 4.59
CA LEU A 141 -15.24 -4.44 5.01
C LEU A 141 -15.10 -4.32 6.54
N LYS A 142 -16.20 -4.51 7.30
CA LYS A 142 -16.16 -4.50 8.77
C LYS A 142 -15.30 -5.66 9.32
N PRO A 143 -15.51 -6.93 8.93
CA PRO A 143 -14.63 -8.03 9.32
C PRO A 143 -13.16 -7.80 8.97
N MET A 144 -12.85 -7.20 7.82
CA MET A 144 -11.47 -6.88 7.43
C MET A 144 -10.84 -5.88 8.41
N MET A 145 -11.58 -4.84 8.81
CA MET A 145 -11.12 -3.89 9.81
C MET A 145 -10.89 -4.56 11.17
N GLU A 146 -11.84 -5.37 11.64
CA GLU A 146 -11.71 -6.13 12.90
C GLU A 146 -10.51 -7.07 12.88
N PHE A 147 -10.26 -7.72 11.74
CA PHE A 147 -9.09 -8.57 11.55
C PHE A 147 -7.79 -7.76 11.64
N LEU A 148 -7.68 -6.62 10.93
CA LEU A 148 -6.50 -5.75 11.01
C LEU A 148 -6.26 -5.25 12.45
N GLU A 149 -7.33 -4.91 13.18
CA GLU A 149 -7.26 -4.55 14.60
C GLU A 149 -6.72 -5.72 15.44
N SER A 150 -7.20 -6.94 15.22
CA SER A 150 -6.76 -8.15 15.93
C SER A 150 -5.28 -8.50 15.76
N ILE A 151 -4.66 -8.06 14.66
CA ILE A 151 -3.22 -8.24 14.38
C ILE A 151 -2.37 -7.01 14.77
N GLY A 152 -2.97 -6.04 15.47
CA GLY A 152 -2.30 -4.90 16.10
C GLY A 152 -2.21 -3.65 15.23
N VAL A 153 -3.09 -3.48 14.23
CA VAL A 153 -3.22 -2.24 13.46
C VAL A 153 -4.28 -1.33 14.11
N PRO A 154 -3.93 -0.12 14.55
CA PRO A 154 -4.93 0.84 15.06
C PRO A 154 -5.90 1.28 13.96
N LYS A 155 -7.19 1.43 14.31
CA LYS A 155 -8.27 1.78 13.36
C LYS A 155 -7.97 3.05 12.58
N GLU A 156 -7.50 4.07 13.27
CA GLU A 156 -7.13 5.38 12.72
C GLU A 156 -5.97 5.31 11.72
N ARG A 157 -5.20 4.21 11.70
CA ARG A 157 -4.08 4.02 10.77
C ARG A 157 -4.36 3.00 9.66
N MET A 158 -5.51 2.33 9.65
CA MET A 158 -5.84 1.31 8.64
C MET A 158 -5.83 1.86 7.21
N ARG A 159 -6.21 3.13 7.03
CA ARG A 159 -6.14 3.80 5.72
C ARG A 159 -4.74 3.77 5.10
N GLU A 160 -3.68 3.77 5.90
CA GLU A 160 -2.31 3.70 5.38
C GLU A 160 -2.08 2.37 4.67
N ILE A 161 -2.57 1.26 5.24
CA ILE A 161 -2.48 -0.07 4.63
C ILE A 161 -3.31 -0.11 3.35
N PHE A 162 -4.55 0.35 3.42
CA PHE A 162 -5.48 0.32 2.29
C PHE A 162 -5.03 1.19 1.10
N LEU A 163 -4.44 2.35 1.37
CA LEU A 163 -3.97 3.24 0.31
C LEU A 163 -2.58 2.85 -0.22
N LEU A 164 -1.72 2.27 0.62
CA LEU A 164 -0.38 1.84 0.21
C LEU A 164 -0.35 0.45 -0.41
N PHE A 165 -1.33 -0.40 -0.12
CA PHE A 165 -1.50 -1.72 -0.73
C PHE A 165 -3.00 -2.09 -0.84
N PRO A 166 -3.73 -1.46 -1.79
CA PRO A 166 -5.17 -1.70 -2.00
C PRO A 166 -5.63 -3.15 -2.18
N PRO A 167 -4.82 -4.10 -2.70
CA PRO A 167 -5.22 -5.50 -2.75
C PRO A 167 -5.73 -6.06 -1.42
N VAL A 168 -5.23 -5.55 -0.28
CA VAL A 168 -5.71 -5.92 1.07
C VAL A 168 -7.21 -5.70 1.25
N ILE A 169 -7.78 -4.66 0.64
CA ILE A 169 -9.21 -4.37 0.75
C ILE A 169 -10.04 -5.46 0.06
N ILE A 170 -9.54 -6.02 -1.05
CA ILE A 170 -10.27 -6.95 -1.92
C ILE A 170 -10.06 -8.41 -1.49
N CYS A 171 -8.88 -8.73 -0.96
CA CYS A 171 -8.54 -10.09 -0.56
C CYS A 171 -9.43 -10.58 0.59
N ASP A 172 -9.61 -11.90 0.63
CA ASP A 172 -10.22 -12.56 1.79
C ASP A 172 -9.25 -12.60 2.99
N ILE A 173 -9.81 -12.49 4.19
CA ILE A 173 -9.10 -12.53 5.47
C ILE A 173 -8.29 -13.82 5.58
N THR A 174 -8.82 -14.96 5.12
CA THR A 174 -8.09 -16.23 5.20
C THR A 174 -6.80 -16.20 4.38
N GLY A 175 -6.82 -15.52 3.23
CA GLY A 175 -5.65 -15.33 2.37
C GLY A 175 -4.57 -14.48 3.05
N ILE A 176 -4.98 -13.36 3.65
CA ILE A 176 -4.06 -12.50 4.39
C ILE A 176 -3.49 -13.25 5.60
N ASN A 177 -4.34 -13.91 6.39
CA ASN A 177 -3.89 -14.67 7.55
C ASN A 177 -2.89 -15.76 7.16
N LYS A 178 -3.09 -16.48 6.06
CA LYS A 178 -2.09 -17.46 5.55
C LYS A 178 -0.72 -16.81 5.33
N LYS A 179 -0.67 -15.63 4.70
CA LYS A 179 0.58 -14.87 4.49
C LYS A 179 1.22 -14.44 5.83
N VAL A 180 0.40 -13.98 6.78
CA VAL A 180 0.88 -13.65 8.15
C VAL A 180 1.46 -14.89 8.85
N GLN A 181 0.80 -16.04 8.78
CA GLN A 181 1.27 -17.28 9.38
C GLN A 181 2.56 -17.79 8.71
N ALA A 182 2.70 -17.64 7.39
CA ALA A 182 3.92 -18.00 6.69
C ALA A 182 5.13 -17.20 7.22
N LEU A 183 4.98 -15.89 7.41
CA LEU A 183 6.01 -15.04 8.03
C LEU A 183 6.33 -15.44 9.47
N LYS A 184 5.31 -15.80 10.27
CA LYS A 184 5.50 -16.26 11.65
C LYS A 184 6.33 -17.56 11.70
N LYS A 185 6.03 -18.50 10.79
CA LYS A 185 6.74 -19.79 10.71
C LYS A 185 8.23 -19.64 10.43
N VAL A 186 8.62 -18.65 9.62
CA VAL A 186 10.04 -18.40 9.31
C VAL A 186 10.75 -17.53 10.34
N GLY A 187 10.05 -17.10 11.40
CA GLY A 187 10.58 -16.22 12.45
C GLY A 187 10.75 -14.76 12.01
N ALA A 188 10.23 -14.39 10.84
CA ALA A 188 10.34 -13.03 10.30
C ALA A 188 9.48 -12.03 11.06
N VAL A 189 8.45 -12.49 11.78
CA VAL A 189 7.48 -11.62 12.48
C VAL A 189 7.05 -12.22 13.81
N ASP A 190 6.61 -11.36 14.72
CA ASP A 190 6.16 -11.70 16.06
C ASP A 190 4.80 -11.06 16.37
N LYS A 191 4.54 -10.74 17.64
CA LYS A 191 3.32 -10.05 18.11
C LYS A 191 3.16 -8.63 17.58
N ASP A 192 4.24 -8.00 17.09
CA ASP A 192 4.24 -6.63 16.58
C ASP A 192 4.00 -6.56 15.05
N PHE A 193 3.42 -7.62 14.45
CA PHE A 193 3.15 -7.67 13.01
C PHE A 193 2.37 -6.45 12.50
N GLY A 194 1.34 -5.98 13.23
CA GLY A 194 0.59 -4.78 12.84
C GLY A 194 1.45 -3.52 12.69
N LYS A 195 2.46 -3.33 13.56
CA LYS A 195 3.42 -2.21 13.44
C LYS A 195 4.30 -2.34 12.20
N MET A 196 4.70 -3.56 11.88
CA MET A 196 5.50 -3.84 10.69
C MET A 196 4.65 -3.65 9.42
N LEU A 197 3.40 -4.10 9.43
CA LEU A 197 2.45 -3.93 8.35
C LEU A 197 2.18 -2.45 8.06
N LEU A 198 2.02 -1.62 9.08
CA LEU A 198 1.89 -0.17 8.93
C LEU A 198 3.11 0.49 8.28
N LYS A 199 4.33 0.00 8.57
CA LYS A 199 5.56 0.51 7.96
C LYS A 199 5.72 0.07 6.52
N TYR A 200 5.28 -1.14 6.17
CA TYR A 200 5.50 -1.71 4.85
C TYR A 200 4.37 -2.67 4.46
N PRO A 201 3.21 -2.16 4.02
CA PRO A 201 2.05 -2.97 3.62
C PRO A 201 2.36 -3.99 2.50
N TRP A 202 3.34 -3.68 1.64
CA TRP A 202 3.82 -4.58 0.59
C TRP A 202 4.42 -5.88 1.13
N ILE A 203 4.67 -6.01 2.43
CA ILE A 203 5.03 -7.29 3.02
C ILE A 203 4.00 -8.39 2.77
N LEU A 204 2.76 -8.04 2.43
CA LEU A 204 1.73 -9.00 2.02
C LEU A 204 1.78 -9.40 0.53
N SER A 205 2.69 -8.84 -0.28
CA SER A 205 2.91 -9.29 -1.67
C SER A 205 3.67 -10.63 -1.67
N THR A 206 3.33 -11.50 -2.62
CA THR A 206 4.00 -12.80 -2.79
C THR A 206 5.47 -12.60 -3.14
N ALA A 207 5.78 -11.66 -4.05
CA ALA A 207 7.16 -11.35 -4.42
C ALA A 207 8.02 -10.91 -3.21
N ILE A 208 7.47 -10.04 -2.35
CA ILE A 208 8.17 -9.61 -1.13
C ILE A 208 8.38 -10.76 -0.15
N GLN A 209 7.39 -11.65 0.00
CA GLN A 209 7.46 -12.81 0.88
C GLN A 209 8.53 -13.80 0.44
N GLU A 210 8.62 -14.06 -0.86
CA GLU A 210 9.60 -14.97 -1.43
C GLU A 210 11.03 -14.43 -1.28
N ASN A 211 11.21 -13.12 -1.42
CA ASN A 211 12.52 -12.47 -1.28
C ASN A 211 13.11 -12.56 0.14
N TYR A 212 12.31 -12.90 1.16
CA TYR A 212 12.83 -13.16 2.51
C TYR A 212 13.96 -14.20 2.51
N LYS A 213 13.79 -15.30 1.75
CA LYS A 213 14.79 -16.38 1.69
C LYS A 213 16.10 -15.90 1.07
N GLU A 214 16.00 -15.11 -0.01
CA GLU A 214 17.15 -14.54 -0.71
C GLU A 214 17.93 -13.59 0.19
N VAL A 215 17.23 -12.70 0.91
CA VAL A 215 17.86 -11.76 1.86
C VAL A 215 18.56 -12.51 3.00
N VAL A 216 17.90 -13.51 3.60
CA VAL A 216 18.49 -14.32 4.68
C VAL A 216 19.71 -15.11 4.17
N PHE A 217 19.62 -15.71 2.99
CA PHE A 217 20.73 -16.45 2.38
C PHE A 217 21.93 -15.55 2.07
N PHE A 218 21.68 -14.36 1.52
CA PHE A 218 22.71 -13.36 1.28
C PHE A 218 23.47 -13.00 2.56
N PHE A 219 22.76 -12.66 3.64
CA PHE A 219 23.42 -12.31 4.91
C PHE A 219 24.10 -13.50 5.59
N HIS A 220 23.59 -14.72 5.38
CA HIS A 220 24.29 -15.93 5.81
C HIS A 220 25.66 -16.08 5.11
N MET A 221 25.76 -15.77 3.81
CA MET A 221 27.04 -15.74 3.09
C MET A 221 27.99 -14.67 3.64
N GLU A 222 27.46 -13.55 4.12
CA GLU A 222 28.20 -12.50 4.85
C GLU A 222 28.52 -12.85 6.31
N LYS A 223 28.30 -14.11 6.71
CA LYS A 223 28.53 -14.63 8.08
C LYS A 223 27.78 -13.83 9.16
N VAL A 224 26.57 -13.38 8.83
CA VAL A 224 25.66 -12.71 9.76
C VAL A 224 24.63 -13.71 10.28
N ASP A 225 24.45 -13.76 11.59
CA ASP A 225 23.46 -14.63 12.22
C ASP A 225 22.03 -14.27 11.78
N LYS A 226 21.23 -15.28 11.43
CA LYS A 226 19.83 -15.12 11.01
C LYS A 226 19.01 -14.27 11.99
N SER A 227 19.24 -14.41 13.30
CA SER A 227 18.53 -13.62 14.32
C SER A 227 18.75 -12.11 14.20
N SER A 228 19.94 -11.69 13.76
CA SER A 228 20.24 -10.27 13.49
C SER A 228 19.50 -9.78 12.25
N VAL A 229 19.43 -10.61 11.21
CA VAL A 229 18.70 -10.33 9.97
C VAL A 229 17.19 -10.24 10.24
N ASP A 230 16.63 -11.17 10.98
CA ASP A 230 15.20 -11.16 11.36
C ASP A 230 14.86 -9.91 12.18
N THR A 231 15.76 -9.49 13.08
CA THR A 231 15.59 -8.27 13.87
C THR A 231 15.63 -7.02 12.98
N ALA A 232 16.54 -6.97 12.01
CA ALA A 232 16.61 -5.91 11.01
C ALA A 232 15.33 -5.84 10.17
N ILE A 233 14.82 -6.98 9.69
CA ILE A 233 13.59 -7.06 8.89
C ILE A 233 12.37 -6.62 9.70
N ARG A 234 12.20 -7.11 10.94
CA ARG A 234 11.06 -6.71 11.80
C ARG A 234 11.01 -5.20 12.04
N SER A 235 12.17 -4.59 12.27
CA SER A 235 12.26 -3.16 12.55
C SER A 235 12.19 -2.30 11.29
N TRP A 236 12.67 -2.81 10.15
CA TRP A 236 12.72 -2.13 8.86
C TRP A 236 12.43 -3.05 7.65
N PRO A 237 11.16 -3.44 7.47
CA PRO A 237 10.74 -4.43 6.46
C PRO A 237 11.02 -4.02 5.00
N HIS A 238 11.33 -2.76 4.74
CA HIS A 238 11.72 -2.24 3.41
C HIS A 238 12.91 -2.98 2.80
N ILE A 239 13.76 -3.61 3.62
CA ILE A 239 14.86 -4.46 3.16
C ILE A 239 14.35 -5.58 2.24
N LEU A 240 13.15 -6.10 2.50
CA LEU A 240 12.55 -7.16 1.68
C LEU A 240 12.13 -6.68 0.28
N GLY A 241 12.05 -5.37 0.04
CA GLY A 241 11.86 -4.82 -1.29
C GLY A 241 13.16 -4.73 -2.09
N CYS A 242 14.32 -4.90 -1.47
CA CYS A 242 15.61 -4.77 -2.13
C CYS A 242 16.12 -6.10 -2.67
N SER A 243 16.76 -6.04 -3.83
CA SER A 243 17.60 -7.12 -4.34
C SER A 243 18.86 -7.24 -3.49
N THR A 244 19.40 -8.45 -3.41
CA THR A 244 20.66 -8.72 -2.72
C THR A 244 21.82 -7.92 -3.34
N SER A 245 21.80 -7.69 -4.66
CA SER A 245 22.76 -6.82 -5.35
C SER A 245 22.72 -5.36 -4.86
N LYS A 246 21.52 -4.81 -4.61
CA LYS A 246 21.37 -3.45 -4.08
C LYS A 246 21.85 -3.36 -2.63
N LEU A 247 21.54 -4.36 -1.81
CA LEU A 247 22.00 -4.43 -0.42
C LEU A 247 23.53 -4.58 -0.32
N LYS A 248 24.11 -5.37 -1.22
CA LYS A 248 25.55 -5.66 -1.28
C LYS A 248 26.40 -4.39 -1.36
N VAL A 249 25.95 -3.36 -2.08
CA VAL A 249 26.65 -2.07 -2.20
C VAL A 249 26.95 -1.45 -0.83
N MET A 250 25.98 -1.44 0.09
CA MET A 250 26.20 -0.92 1.44
C MET A 250 26.95 -1.89 2.35
N VAL A 251 26.79 -3.20 2.15
CA VAL A 251 27.54 -4.22 2.89
C VAL A 251 29.04 -4.13 2.56
N GLU A 252 29.40 -3.93 1.30
CA GLU A 252 30.79 -3.70 0.87
C GLU A 252 31.35 -2.40 1.46
N GLN A 253 30.55 -1.33 1.48
CA GLN A 253 30.96 -0.09 2.14
C GLN A 253 31.24 -0.28 3.64
N PHE A 254 30.42 -1.07 4.36
CA PHE A 254 30.70 -1.43 5.75
C PHE A 254 31.96 -2.28 5.88
N ALA A 255 32.19 -3.18 4.93
CA ALA A 255 33.36 -4.04 4.90
C ALA A 255 34.68 -3.28 4.70
N GLU A 256 34.68 -2.17 3.95
CA GLU A 256 35.80 -1.22 3.83
C GLU A 256 36.11 -0.52 5.15
N LEU A 257 35.09 -0.26 5.97
CA LEU A 257 35.22 0.33 7.31
C LEU A 257 35.50 -0.72 8.41
N GLY A 258 35.80 -1.97 8.03
CA GLY A 258 36.09 -3.05 8.98
C GLY A 258 34.87 -3.60 9.73
N VAL A 259 33.66 -3.30 9.27
CA VAL A 259 32.39 -3.83 9.81
C VAL A 259 31.95 -5.05 9.00
N ARG A 260 32.22 -6.25 9.51
CA ARG A 260 31.90 -7.55 8.85
C ARG A 260 31.31 -8.55 9.85
N ASN A 261 30.74 -9.65 9.35
CA ASN A 261 30.28 -10.80 10.15
C ASN A 261 29.39 -10.36 11.34
N LYS A 262 29.78 -10.73 12.57
CA LYS A 262 29.08 -10.33 13.81
C LYS A 262 28.93 -8.81 13.99
N LYS A 263 29.92 -8.00 13.60
CA LYS A 263 29.81 -6.53 13.68
C LYS A 263 28.76 -6.01 12.70
N LEU A 264 28.72 -6.56 11.49
CA LEU A 264 27.67 -6.25 10.51
C LEU A 264 26.28 -6.61 11.07
N GLY A 265 26.13 -7.80 11.66
CA GLY A 265 24.90 -8.20 12.35
C GLY A 265 24.44 -7.21 13.44
N GLN A 266 25.37 -6.70 14.24
CA GLN A 266 25.09 -5.68 15.26
C GLN A 266 24.64 -4.34 14.65
N VAL A 267 25.25 -3.92 13.54
CA VAL A 267 24.88 -2.66 12.86
C VAL A 267 23.50 -2.78 12.25
N ILE A 268 23.22 -3.84 11.48
CA ILE A 268 21.94 -3.97 10.76
C ILE A 268 20.77 -4.25 11.71
N SER A 269 21.00 -4.93 12.85
CA SER A 269 19.94 -5.15 13.84
C SER A 269 19.56 -3.88 14.59
N LYS A 270 20.51 -2.97 14.82
CA LYS A 270 20.27 -1.68 15.51
C LYS A 270 19.87 -0.55 14.57
N SER A 271 20.35 -0.57 13.34
CA SER A 271 20.17 0.52 12.37
C SER A 271 20.02 -0.02 10.94
N PRO A 272 19.01 -0.85 10.70
CA PRO A 272 18.76 -1.50 9.40
C PRO A 272 18.56 -0.50 8.25
N GLN A 273 18.05 0.71 8.52
CA GLN A 273 17.84 1.76 7.53
C GLN A 273 19.14 2.19 6.84
N LEU A 274 20.31 1.93 7.43
CA LEU A 274 21.59 2.25 6.81
C LEU A 274 21.87 1.40 5.56
N LEU A 275 21.33 0.18 5.49
CA LEU A 275 21.42 -0.69 4.30
C LEU A 275 20.76 -0.07 3.06
N LEU A 276 19.84 0.88 3.26
CA LEU A 276 19.06 1.51 2.19
C LEU A 276 19.60 2.89 1.80
N ARG A 277 20.73 3.30 2.38
CA ARG A 277 21.40 4.56 2.04
C ARG A 277 22.31 4.39 0.83
N LYS A 278 22.63 5.50 0.18
CA LYS A 278 23.72 5.54 -0.79
C LYS A 278 25.05 5.63 -0.02
N PRO A 279 26.10 4.88 -0.42
CA PRO A 279 27.40 4.92 0.27
C PRO A 279 27.95 6.33 0.47
N GLN A 280 27.85 7.18 -0.56
CA GLN A 280 28.31 8.56 -0.52
C GLN A 280 27.60 9.42 0.54
N GLU A 281 26.30 9.21 0.74
CA GLU A 281 25.54 9.92 1.77
C GLU A 281 25.92 9.44 3.17
N PHE A 282 26.13 8.14 3.32
CA PHE A 282 26.57 7.53 4.57
C PHE A 282 27.97 8.02 5.00
N LEU A 283 28.94 8.03 4.08
CA LEU A 283 30.30 8.49 4.37
C LEU A 283 30.35 9.96 4.81
N LYS A 284 29.59 10.84 4.15
CA LYS A 284 29.49 12.26 4.57
C LYS A 284 29.04 12.41 6.02
N ILE A 285 28.08 11.60 6.45
CA ILE A 285 27.58 11.63 7.84
C ILE A 285 28.63 11.06 8.78
N SER A 286 29.29 9.95 8.41
CA SER A 286 30.36 9.35 9.21
C SER A 286 31.52 10.33 9.42
N ASP A 287 31.99 10.99 8.36
CA ASP A 287 33.07 11.97 8.42
C ASP A 287 32.70 13.16 9.31
N LEU A 288 31.44 13.61 9.26
CA LEU A 288 30.96 14.69 10.10
C LEU A 288 30.96 14.29 11.58
N ILE A 289 30.50 13.07 11.90
CA ILE A 289 30.49 12.56 13.28
C ILE A 289 31.91 12.43 13.82
N VAL A 290 32.84 11.85 13.04
CA VAL A 290 34.26 11.74 13.44
C VAL A 290 34.87 13.12 13.66
N LYS A 291 34.58 14.12 12.81
CA LYS A 291 35.07 15.49 13.00
C LYS A 291 34.50 16.19 14.24
N LEU A 292 33.25 15.92 14.58
CA LEU A 292 32.55 16.57 15.69
C LEU A 292 32.84 15.89 17.05
N TRP A 293 33.13 14.59 17.06
CA TRP A 293 33.26 13.77 18.29
C TRP A 293 34.60 13.06 18.44
N GLY A 294 35.48 13.14 17.44
CA GLY A 294 36.84 12.57 17.46
C GLY A 294 37.87 13.53 18.06
N ARG A 295 37.60 14.06 19.26
CA ARG A 295 38.64 14.62 20.15
C ARG A 295 38.70 13.78 21.41
#